data_AF-A0A1F9AGZ9-F1
#
_entry.id   AF-A0A1F9AGZ9-F1
#
_cell.length_a   1.000
_cell.length_b   1.000
_cell.length_c   1.000
_cell.angle_alpha   90.00
_cell.angle_beta   90.00
_cell.angle_gamma   90.00
#
_symmetry.space_group_name_H-M   'P 1'
#
loop_
_entity.id
_entity.type
_entity.pdbx_description
1 polymer ?
#
loop_
_entity_poly.entity_id
_entity_poly.type
_entity_poly.pdbx_seq_one_letter_code
_entity_poly.pdbx_strand_id
1 'polypeptide(L)'
;MIIAGGFGRHLDLEKAIFIGLLPELDIEKFLFVGNGSLLGARLLSFSKDLLKEAERIASMMTNLELSNHPTFMSEFIAAMFLPHTDTSAFPQVMEKLRQMRKGNEIDMTVGST
;
A
#
# COMPACT_ATOMS: atom_id res chain seq x y z
N MET A 1 5.23 -2.32 8.14
CA MET A 1 4.53 -3.02 7.04
C MET A 1 5.55 -3.66 6.11
N ILE A 2 5.41 -4.95 5.84
CA ILE A 2 6.31 -5.67 4.93
C ILE A 2 5.64 -5.75 3.55
N ILE A 3 6.36 -5.35 2.50
CA ILE A 3 5.90 -5.44 1.11
C ILE A 3 6.73 -6.49 0.40
N ALA A 4 6.06 -7.50 -0.14
CA ALA A 4 6.63 -8.51 -1.03
C ALA A 4 6.00 -8.38 -2.43
N GLY A 5 6.78 -8.70 -3.46
CA GLY A 5 6.32 -8.66 -4.86
C GLY A 5 7.44 -8.26 -5.82
N GLY A 6 7.24 -8.46 -7.12
CA GLY A 6 8.22 -8.09 -8.14
C GLY A 6 8.40 -6.58 -8.35
N PHE A 7 7.54 -5.76 -7.76
CA PHE A 7 7.44 -4.33 -8.07
C PHE A 7 8.39 -3.41 -7.31
N GLY A 8 8.94 -3.82 -6.16
CA GLY A 8 9.52 -2.83 -5.23
C GLY A 8 10.95 -2.36 -5.49
N ARG A 9 11.57 -2.65 -6.64
CA ARG A 9 12.68 -1.80 -7.11
C ARG A 9 12.17 -0.48 -7.71
N HIS A 10 10.92 -0.43 -8.17
CA HIS A 10 10.36 0.70 -8.89
C HIS A 10 9.09 1.28 -8.25
N LEU A 11 8.65 0.71 -7.11
CA LEU A 11 7.49 1.23 -6.39
C LEU A 11 7.89 2.48 -5.59
N ASP A 12 7.44 3.63 -6.06
CA ASP A 12 7.53 4.90 -5.36
C ASP A 12 6.45 4.95 -4.27
N LEU A 13 6.88 4.78 -3.01
CA LEU A 13 5.97 4.67 -1.86
C LEU A 13 5.15 5.95 -1.66
N GLU A 14 5.73 7.12 -1.87
CA GLU A 14 5.01 8.38 -1.75
C GLU A 14 3.90 8.48 -2.77
N LYS A 15 4.17 8.13 -4.03
CA LYS A 15 3.15 8.13 -5.09
C LYS A 15 2.09 7.06 -4.84
N ALA A 16 2.48 5.88 -4.36
CA ALA A 16 1.54 4.81 -4.03
C ALA A 16 0.56 5.22 -2.91
N ILE A 17 1.04 5.90 -1.88
CA ILE A 17 0.19 6.48 -0.83
C ILE A 17 -0.68 7.61 -1.41
N PHE A 18 -0.11 8.46 -2.27
CA PHE A 18 -0.80 9.60 -2.87
C PHE A 18 -2.01 9.20 -3.73
N ILE A 19 -1.94 8.06 -4.41
CA ILE A 19 -3.07 7.50 -5.18
C ILE A 19 -3.96 6.58 -4.34
N GLY A 20 -3.70 6.39 -3.05
CA GLY A 20 -4.50 5.50 -2.19
C GLY A 20 -4.25 4.01 -2.34
N LEU A 21 -3.18 3.60 -3.04
CA LEU A 21 -2.80 2.18 -3.14
C LEU A 21 -2.30 1.63 -1.81
N LEU A 22 -1.60 2.46 -1.04
CA LEU A 22 -1.07 2.13 0.28
C LEU A 22 -1.69 3.05 1.33
N PRO A 23 -1.90 2.58 2.57
CA PRO A 23 -2.38 3.44 3.64
C PRO A 23 -1.37 4.54 3.95
N GLU A 24 -1.86 5.68 4.43
CA GLU A 24 -1.01 6.80 4.84
C GLU A 24 -0.24 6.44 6.12
N LEU A 25 1.03 6.06 5.94
CA LEU A 25 1.97 5.70 7.00
C LEU A 25 3.35 6.29 6.69
N ASP A 26 4.17 6.48 7.72
CA ASP A 26 5.56 6.92 7.55
C ASP A 26 6.34 5.94 6.67
N ILE A 27 7.11 6.46 5.72
CA ILE A 27 7.85 5.68 4.72
C ILE A 27 8.83 4.70 5.40
N GLU A 28 9.41 5.09 6.53
CA GLU A 28 10.33 4.28 7.33
C GLU A 28 9.68 3.01 7.90
N LYS A 29 8.34 2.98 8.01
CA LYS A 29 7.60 1.80 8.47
C LYS A 29 7.45 0.75 7.37
N PHE A 30 7.83 1.03 6.13
CA PHE A 30 7.76 0.09 5.03
C PHE A 30 9.08 -0.65 4.84
N LEU A 31 9.03 -1.98 4.88
CA LEU A 31 10.17 -2.84 4.57
C LEU A 31 9.86 -3.62 3.30
N PHE A 32 10.66 -3.41 2.26
CA PHE A 32 10.54 -4.16 1.01
C PHE A 32 11.44 -5.40 1.03
N VAL A 33 10.85 -6.58 0.88
CA VAL A 33 11.56 -7.86 0.94
C VAL A 33 11.76 -8.51 -0.44
N GLY A 34 11.28 -7.90 -1.53
CA GLY A 34 11.39 -8.48 -2.87
C GLY A 34 10.42 -9.63 -3.10
N ASN A 35 10.84 -10.61 -3.90
CA ASN A 35 10.04 -11.81 -4.14
C ASN A 35 10.13 -12.75 -2.94
N GLY A 36 9.25 -12.54 -1.96
CA GLY A 36 9.17 -13.36 -0.75
C GLY A 36 8.91 -14.85 -1.03
N SER A 37 8.18 -15.19 -2.10
CA SER A 37 7.93 -16.58 -2.50
C SER A 37 9.22 -17.28 -2.93
N LEU A 38 10.02 -16.66 -3.80
CA LEU A 38 11.30 -17.22 -4.27
C LEU A 38 12.34 -17.31 -3.13
N LEU A 39 12.43 -16.25 -2.31
CA LEU A 39 13.31 -16.26 -1.13
C LEU A 39 12.92 -17.36 -0.16
N GLY A 40 11.62 -17.53 0.11
CA GLY A 40 11.10 -18.61 0.93
C GLY A 40 11.45 -19.98 0.36
N ALA A 41 11.14 -20.25 -0.90
CA ALA A 41 11.44 -21.53 -1.56
C ALA A 41 12.94 -21.87 -1.49
N ARG A 42 13.81 -20.88 -1.70
CA ARG A 42 15.27 -21.04 -1.55
C ARG A 42 15.63 -21.45 -0.12
N LEU A 43 15.12 -20.74 0.90
CA LEU A 43 15.42 -21.05 2.30
C LEU A 43 14.96 -22.47 2.69
N LEU A 44 13.76 -22.85 2.28
CA LEU A 44 13.18 -24.18 2.56
C LEU A 44 13.99 -25.30 1.89
N SER A 45 14.58 -25.03 0.72
CA SER A 45 15.43 -26.00 0.01
C SER A 45 16.71 -26.37 0.79
N PHE A 46 17.17 -25.52 1.70
CA PHE A 46 18.39 -25.76 2.50
C PHE A 46 18.11 -26.23 3.93
N SER A 47 16.86 -26.21 4.41
CA SER A 47 16.54 -26.57 5.79
C SER A 47 15.18 -27.25 5.93
N LYS A 48 15.21 -28.49 6.44
CA LYS A 48 14.00 -29.26 6.78
C LYS A 48 13.27 -28.68 8.00
N ASP A 49 13.98 -28.00 8.90
CA ASP A 49 13.36 -27.40 10.08
C ASP A 49 12.57 -26.14 9.68
N LEU A 50 13.09 -25.34 8.74
CA LEU A 50 12.34 -24.23 8.16
C LEU A 50 11.09 -24.72 7.40
N LEU A 51 11.18 -25.88 6.75
CA LEU A 51 10.02 -26.50 6.10
C LEU A 51 8.91 -26.85 7.10
N LYS A 52 9.24 -27.53 8.20
CA LYS A 52 8.27 -27.85 9.26
C LYS A 52 7.66 -26.60 9.87
N GLU A 53 8.47 -25.55 10.07
CA GLU A 53 7.97 -24.29 10.62
C GLU A 53 7.02 -23.59 9.64
N ALA A 54 7.32 -23.61 8.34
CA ALA A 54 6.41 -23.07 7.32
C ALA A 54 5.07 -23.82 7.28
N GLU A 55 5.08 -25.15 7.39
CA GLU A 55 3.87 -25.99 7.49
C GLU A 55 3.06 -25.64 8.75
N ARG A 56 3.74 -25.48 9.90
CA ARG A 56 3.11 -25.06 11.15
C ARG A 56 2.44 -23.71 11.01
N ILE A 57 3.13 -22.71 10.45
CA ILE A 57 2.58 -21.37 10.19
C ILE A 57 1.37 -21.47 9.26
N ALA A 58 1.47 -22.23 8.17
CA ALA A 58 0.35 -22.42 7.24
C ALA A 58 -0.89 -23.00 7.93
N SER A 59 -0.71 -23.96 8.86
CA SER A 59 -1.82 -24.52 9.63
C SER A 59 -2.49 -23.53 10.60
N MET A 60 -1.81 -22.45 10.97
CA MET A 60 -2.35 -21.38 11.82
C MET A 60 -3.03 -20.25 11.05
N MET A 61 -2.88 -20.20 9.72
CA MET A 61 -3.49 -19.16 8.90
C MET A 61 -4.99 -19.43 8.72
N THR A 62 -5.81 -18.45 9.05
CA THR A 62 -7.25 -18.48 8.76
C THR A 62 -7.52 -17.69 7.48
N ASN A 63 -8.07 -18.36 6.46
CA ASN A 63 -8.50 -17.69 5.25
C ASN A 63 -9.82 -16.97 5.50
N LEU A 64 -9.89 -15.67 5.18
CA LEU A 64 -11.10 -14.87 5.26
C LEU A 64 -11.62 -14.61 3.84
N GLU A 65 -12.82 -15.11 3.55
CA GLU A 65 -13.47 -14.94 2.27
C GLU A 65 -14.10 -13.55 2.18
N LEU A 66 -13.47 -12.65 1.42
CA LEU A 66 -13.88 -11.25 1.31
C LEU A 66 -15.19 -11.07 0.54
N SER A 67 -15.54 -11.98 -0.37
CA SER A 67 -16.79 -11.89 -1.14
C SER A 67 -18.05 -11.98 -0.28
N ASN A 68 -17.95 -12.62 0.89
CA ASN A 68 -19.05 -12.75 1.86
C ASN A 68 -19.03 -11.63 2.91
N HIS A 69 -18.02 -10.76 2.92
CA HIS A 69 -17.95 -9.69 3.90
C HIS A 69 -18.78 -8.48 3.43
N PRO A 70 -19.84 -8.09 4.16
CA PRO A 70 -20.79 -7.09 3.68
C PRO A 70 -20.16 -5.71 3.45
N THR A 71 -19.06 -5.39 4.13
CA THR A 71 -18.35 -4.10 3.96
C THR A 71 -17.28 -4.13 2.86
N PHE A 72 -16.90 -5.29 2.32
CA PHE A 72 -15.81 -5.32 1.33
C PHE A 72 -16.17 -4.52 0.07
N MET A 73 -17.39 -4.70 -0.42
CA MET A 73 -17.85 -3.97 -1.61
C MET A 73 -17.97 -2.47 -1.37
N SER A 74 -18.36 -2.02 -0.17
CA SER A 74 -18.42 -0.60 0.15
C SER A 74 -17.02 0.02 0.22
N GLU A 75 -16.06 -0.65 0.86
CA GLU A 75 -14.66 -0.21 0.91
C GLU A 75 -14.01 -0.21 -0.47
N PHE A 76 -14.28 -1.25 -1.27
CA PHE A 76 -13.76 -1.33 -2.64
C PHE A 76 -14.22 -0.16 -3.50
N ILE A 77 -15.53 0.17 -3.48
CA ILE A 77 -16.06 1.33 -4.20
C ILE A 77 -15.48 2.64 -3.66
N ALA A 78 -15.31 2.77 -2.34
CA ALA A 78 -14.70 3.95 -1.73
C ALA A 78 -13.24 4.15 -2.17
N ALA A 79 -12.49 3.05 -2.36
CA ALA A 79 -11.11 3.06 -2.84
C ALA A 79 -10.97 3.25 -4.36
N MET A 80 -12.06 3.33 -5.13
CA MET A 80 -12.00 3.66 -6.56
C MET A 80 -11.75 5.16 -6.83
N PHE A 81 -11.93 6.02 -5.81
CA PHE A 81 -11.60 7.44 -5.88
C PHE A 81 -10.19 7.68 -5.35
N LEU A 82 -9.48 8.67 -5.90
CA LEU A 82 -8.11 8.98 -5.49
C LEU A 82 -8.07 10.17 -4.51
N PRO A 83 -7.39 10.05 -3.36
CA PRO A 83 -6.79 8.82 -2.81
C PRO A 83 -7.82 7.83 -2.23
N HIS A 84 -8.98 8.34 -1.78
CA HIS A 84 -10.10 7.56 -1.28
C HIS A 84 -11.35 8.46 -1.18
N THR A 85 -12.56 7.91 -1.15
CA THR A 85 -13.77 8.70 -0.88
C THR A 85 -13.74 9.33 0.51
N ASP A 86 -13.27 8.57 1.51
CA ASP A 86 -13.02 9.09 2.85
C ASP A 86 -11.66 9.80 2.94
N THR A 87 -11.70 11.13 2.85
CA THR A 87 -10.51 11.99 2.95
C THR A 87 -9.86 12.00 4.33
N SER A 88 -10.54 11.55 5.38
CA SER A 88 -9.98 11.51 6.74
C SER A 88 -8.91 10.41 6.92
N ALA A 89 -8.91 9.42 6.03
CA ALA A 89 -7.89 8.36 5.99
C ALA A 89 -6.54 8.83 5.40
N PHE A 90 -6.51 9.97 4.70
CA PHE A 90 -5.32 10.50 4.01
C PHE A 90 -5.06 11.99 4.30
N PRO A 91 -4.95 12.41 5.56
CA PRO A 91 -4.82 13.82 5.92
C PRO A 91 -3.60 14.52 5.29
N GLN A 92 -2.43 13.88 5.22
CA GLN A 92 -1.22 14.50 4.67
C GLN A 92 -1.31 14.68 3.15
N VAL A 93 -1.85 13.69 2.43
CA VAL A 93 -2.10 13.79 0.98
C VAL A 93 -3.07 14.93 0.69
N MET A 94 -4.16 15.03 1.46
CA MET A 94 -5.15 16.09 1.28
C MET A 94 -4.58 17.49 1.54
N GLU A 95 -3.69 17.63 2.52
CA GLU A 95 -2.99 18.90 2.77
C GLU A 95 -2.05 19.25 1.61
N LYS A 96 -1.27 18.31 1.10
CA LYS A 96 -0.43 18.52 -0.10
C LYS A 96 -1.26 18.96 -1.31
N LEU A 97 -2.41 18.34 -1.56
CA LEU A 97 -3.32 18.71 -2.65
C LEU A 97 -3.86 20.14 -2.50
N ARG A 98 -4.19 20.56 -1.28
CA ARG A 98 -4.63 21.95 -0.99
C ARG A 98 -3.52 22.95 -1.28
N GLN A 99 -2.28 22.64 -0.89
CA GLN A 99 -1.12 23.50 -1.16
C GLN A 99 -0.84 23.63 -2.66
N MET A 100 -0.91 22.51 -3.40
CA MET A 100 -0.73 22.52 -4.87
C MET A 100 -1.81 23.35 -5.58
N ARG A 101 -3.08 23.25 -5.16
CA ARG A 101 -4.16 24.09 -5.71
C ARG A 101 -3.92 25.58 -5.49
N LYS A 102 -3.51 25.98 -4.27
CA LYS A 102 -3.19 27.38 -3.96
C LYS A 102 -2.01 27.91 -4.78
N GLY A 103 -0.97 27.11 -4.98
CA GLY A 103 0.20 27.49 -5.79
C GLY A 103 -0.17 27.77 -7.26
N ASN A 104 -1.05 26.95 -7.85
CA ASN A 104 -1.48 27.12 -9.24
C ASN A 104 -2.40 28.34 -9.46
N GLU A 105 -3.20 28.73 -8.46
CA GLU A 105 -4.03 29.94 -8.52
C GLU A 105 -3.20 31.23 -8.47
N ILE A 106 -2.09 31.22 -7.72
CA ILE A 106 -1.18 32.38 -7.61
C ILE A 106 -0.43 32.58 -8.93
N ASP A 107 0.05 31.51 -9.56
CA ASP A 107 0.81 31.59 -10.83
C ASP A 107 -0.06 32.10 -12.00
N MET A 108 -1.35 31.72 -12.04
CA MET A 108 -2.31 32.28 -13.01
C MET A 108 -2.60 33.78 -12.81
N THR A 109 -2.43 34.30 -11.59
CA THR A 109 -2.68 35.72 -11.29
C THR A 109 -1.46 36.60 -11.61
N VAL A 110 -0.24 36.04 -11.54
CA VAL A 110 1.01 36.78 -11.78
C VAL A 110 1.44 36.72 -13.27
N GLY A 111 1.02 35.71 -14.04
CA GLY A 111 1.33 35.57 -15.47
C GLY A 111 0.52 36.43 -16.45
N SER A 112 -0.24 37.43 -15.99
CA SER A 112 -1.13 38.26 -16.83
C SER A 112 -0.85 39.78 -16.77
N THR A 113 0.33 40.18 -16.30
CA THR A 113 0.89 41.55 -16.43
C THR A 113 2.22 41.52 -17.15
#